data_AF-A0A415UFL7-F1
#
_entry.id   AF-A0A415UFL7-F1
#
_cell.length_a   1.000
_cell.length_b   1.000
_cell.length_c   1.000
_cell.angle_alpha   90.00
_cell.angle_beta   90.00
_cell.angle_gamma   90.00
#
_symmetry.space_group_name_H-M   'P 1'
#
loop_
_entity.id
_entity.type
_entity.pdbx_description
1 polymer ?
#
loop_
_entity_poly.entity_id
_entity_poly.type
_entity_poly.pdbx_seq_one_letter_code
_entity_poly.pdbx_strand_id
1 'polypeptide(L)' 'MSVRELQEAFGFETPQAIYKWQHGTALPTIDNLVILSAVLDVRMDEILVLQERCVA' A
#
# COMPACT_ATOMS: atom_id res chain seq x y z
N MET A 1 6.29 -4.52 10.83
CA MET A 1 5.24 -3.49 10.79
C MET A 1 3.88 -4.16 10.84
N SER A 2 3.05 -3.82 11.81
CA SER A 2 1.69 -4.31 11.99
C SER A 2 0.68 -3.42 11.26
N VAL A 3 -0.53 -3.95 11.01
CA VAL A 3 -1.64 -3.16 10.43
C VAL A 3 -1.99 -1.97 11.31
N ARG A 4 -1.81 -2.09 12.64
CA ARG A 4 -2.08 -1.01 13.60
C ARG A 4 -1.08 0.13 13.48
N GLU A 5 0.20 -0.15 13.35
CA GLU A 5 1.24 0.88 13.14
C GLU A 5 0.98 1.65 11.84
N LEU A 6 0.58 0.93 10.79
CA LEU A 6 0.23 1.54 9.51
C LEU A 6 -1.04 2.40 9.65
N GLN A 7 -2.07 1.89 10.34
CA GLN A 7 -3.28 2.67 10.63
C GLN A 7 -2.97 3.98 11.36
N GLU A 8 -2.11 3.93 12.38
CA GLU A 8 -1.68 5.09 13.16
C GLU A 8 -0.89 6.08 12.28
N ALA A 9 0.01 5.59 11.41
CA ALA A 9 0.76 6.42 10.47
C ALA A 9 -0.13 7.11 9.42
N PHE A 10 -1.19 6.45 8.97
CA PHE A 10 -2.17 7.01 8.03
C PHE A 10 -3.21 7.92 8.70
N GLY A 11 -3.32 7.90 10.03
CA GLY A 11 -4.40 8.59 10.75
C GLY A 11 -5.79 8.01 10.43
N PHE A 12 -5.87 6.75 10.02
CA PHE A 12 -7.14 6.13 9.69
C PHE A 12 -7.95 5.77 10.93
N GLU A 13 -9.23 6.09 10.92
CA GLU A 13 -10.17 5.68 11.96
C GLU A 13 -10.29 4.15 12.04
N THR A 14 -10.16 3.45 10.90
CA THR A 14 -10.28 1.98 10.81
C THR A 14 -9.20 1.38 9.88
N PRO A 15 -8.78 0.12 10.11
CA PRO A 15 -7.77 -0.55 9.28
C PRO A 15 -8.31 -1.07 7.93
N GLN A 16 -9.57 -0.78 7.59
CA GLN A 16 -10.26 -1.40 6.45
C GLN A 16 -9.58 -1.10 5.10
N ALA A 17 -9.05 0.10 4.91
CA ALA A 17 -8.31 0.45 3.70
C ALA A 17 -7.05 -0.42 3.54
N ILE A 18 -6.31 -0.61 4.63
CA ILE A 18 -5.09 -1.42 4.66
C ILE A 18 -5.41 -2.89 4.33
N TYR A 19 -6.48 -3.45 4.92
CA TYR A 19 -6.90 -4.81 4.60
C TYR A 19 -7.29 -4.97 3.12
N LYS A 20 -7.95 -3.98 2.54
CA LYS A 20 -8.30 -4.05 1.10
C LYS A 20 -7.06 -4.10 0.22
N TRP A 21 -6.02 -3.33 0.55
CA TRP A 21 -4.75 -3.34 -0.18
C TRP A 21 -4.01 -4.67 -0.01
N GLN A 22 -3.93 -5.18 1.22
CA GLN A 22 -3.29 -6.47 1.51
C GLN A 22 -3.96 -7.65 0.81
N HIS A 23 -5.30 -7.63 0.70
CA HIS A 23 -6.06 -8.66 0.01
C HIS A 23 -6.21 -8.41 -1.50
N GLY A 24 -5.63 -7.33 -2.04
CA GLY A 24 -5.73 -7.00 -3.46
C GLY A 24 -7.16 -6.69 -3.95
N THR A 25 -8.08 -6.36 -3.02
CA THR A 25 -9.47 -6.02 -3.37
C THR A 25 -9.63 -4.55 -3.77
N ALA A 26 -8.65 -3.72 -3.43
CA ALA A 26 -8.51 -2.35 -3.91
C ALA A 26 -7.03 -1.94 -3.98
N LEU A 27 -6.70 -1.00 -4.85
CA LEU A 27 -5.37 -0.39 -4.89
C LEU A 27 -5.30 0.82 -3.93
N PRO A 28 -4.14 1.10 -3.31
CA PRO A 28 -3.90 2.38 -2.65
C PRO A 28 -4.00 3.53 -3.66
N THR A 29 -4.48 4.69 -3.20
CA THR A 29 -4.43 5.93 -3.98
C THR A 29 -2.98 6.40 -4.12
N ILE A 30 -2.72 7.33 -5.04
CA ILE A 30 -1.37 7.92 -5.21
C ILE A 30 -0.89 8.57 -3.90
N ASP A 31 -1.75 9.33 -3.21
CA ASP A 31 -1.41 9.93 -1.91
C ASP A 31 -1.02 8.88 -0.88
N ASN A 32 -1.73 7.75 -0.87
CA ASN A 32 -1.42 6.66 0.05
C ASN A 32 -0.12 5.94 -0.32
N LEU A 33 0.21 5.82 -1.60
CA LEU A 33 1.50 5.27 -2.04
C LEU A 33 2.67 6.16 -1.61
N VAL A 34 2.51 7.49 -1.66
CA VAL A 34 3.52 8.44 -1.17
C VAL A 34 3.76 8.23 0.33
N ILE A 35 2.71 8.14 1.14
CA ILE A 35 2.83 7.89 2.58
C ILE A 35 3.43 6.51 2.84
N LEU A 36 2.99 5.46 2.13
CA LEU A 36 3.56 4.12 2.24
C LEU A 36 5.07 4.12 1.95
N SER A 37 5.49 4.84 0.90
CA SER A 37 6.90 4.95 0.52
C SER A 37 7.75 5.60 1.62
N ALA A 38 7.21 6.63 2.28
CA ALA A 38 7.87 7.30 3.41
C ALA A 38 7.93 6.44 4.68
N VAL A 39 6.86 5.69 4.98
CA VAL A 39 6.80 4.82 6.17
C VAL A 39 7.69 3.59 6.03
N LEU A 40 7.76 3.02 4.83
CA LEU A 40 8.54 1.83 4.52
C LEU A 40 10.01 2.16 4.17
N ASP A 41 10.35 3.43 3.97
CA ASP A 41 11.66 3.89 3.50
C ASP A 41 12.08 3.24 2.18
N VAL A 42 11.15 3.19 1.21
CA VAL A 42 11.35 2.65 -0.14
C VAL A 42 10.78 3.60 -1.17
N ARG A 43 11.18 3.46 -2.44
CA ARG A 43 10.56 4.23 -3.52
C ARG A 43 9.17 3.70 -3.85
N MET A 44 8.28 4.56 -4.36
CA MET A 44 6.93 4.16 -4.78
C MET A 44 6.93 3.03 -5.82
N ASP A 45 7.89 3.01 -6.74
CA ASP A 45 7.99 1.95 -7.75
C ASP A 45 8.38 0.58 -7.16
N GLU A 46 9.03 0.55 -6.00
CA GLU A 46 9.34 -0.70 -5.30
C GLU A 46 8.11 -1.32 -4.62
N ILE A 47 7.04 -0.53 -4.41
CA ILE A 47 5.75 -1.00 -3.89
C ILE A 47 4.91 -1.64 -5.00
N LEU A 48 5.11 -1.22 -6.25
CA LEU A 48 4.28 -1.63 -7.38
C LEU A 48 4.90 -2.84 -8.10
N VAL A 49 4.13 -3.91 -8.22
CA VAL A 49 4.50 -5.05 -9.08
C VAL A 49 3.85 -4.86 -10.45
N LEU A 50 4.68 -4.66 -11.48
CA LEU A 50 4.22 -4.68 -12.86
C LEU A 50 3.96 -6.13 -13.26
N GLN A 51 2.71 -6.50 -13.52
CA GLN A 51 2.44 -7.76 -14.21
C GLN A 51 2.87 -7.63 -15.66
N GLU A 52 4.02 -8.18 -16.00
CA GLU A 52 4.34 -8.49 -17.38
C GLU A 52 3.34 -9.53 -17.86
N ARG A 53 2.49 -9.18 -18.84
CA ARG A 53 1.72 -10.20 -19.55
C ARG A 53 2.76 -11.07 -20.27
N CYS A 54 2.89 -12.34 -19.86
CA CYS A 54 3.54 -13.34 -20.69
C CYS A 54 2.89 -13.28 -22.07
N VAL A 55 3.63 -12.79 -23.06
CA VAL A 55 3.27 -12.93 -24.46
C VAL A 55 3.58 -14.38 -24.80
N ALA A 56 2.53 -15.18 -24.99
CA ALA A 56 2.62 -16.55 -25.49
C ALA A 56 3.06 -16.58 -26.96
#